data_AF-A0A848M029-F1
#
_entry.id   AF-A0A848M029-F1
#
_cell.length_a   1.000
_cell.length_b   1.000
_cell.length_c   1.000
_cell.angle_alpha   90.00
_cell.angle_beta   90.00
_cell.angle_gamma   90.00
#
_symmetry.space_group_name_H-M   'P 1'
#
loop_
_entity.id
_entity.type
_entity.pdbx_description
1 polymer ?
#
loop_
_entity_poly.entity_id
_entity_poly.type
_entity_poly.pdbx_seq_one_letter_code
_entity_poly.pdbx_strand_id
1 'polypeptide(L)'
;MRTRYAVERWYLVLVGLFLGACASGSGSARGGYAQSFDSATSGCRQTPAYCQAAVGEETVVPVVTRAHAASVGASLAGAVKLFEGDHQKDVEKLLKDCVEQASAEVNLRWFGGPPTAAQCAEQVGVDARGNPIRRAMTLGTEKHRIALRCIQERLSELRPDGFSVEQRYRFDRKSNQTSLLSEEEAQALLRQGRGDQLRGTVRPDLVIHGGDPLKAQAVYDLKFPCPGSNEAKWNDYPQEHPHFPLNQGEVYKRALRVMPVRVAPGWGLVP
;
A
#
# COMPACT_ATOMS: atom_id res chain seq x y z
N MET A 1 11.80 -7.15 -81.45
CA MET A 1 10.49 -7.04 -82.14
C MET A 1 9.41 -7.44 -81.13
N ARG A 2 8.80 -6.47 -80.43
CA ARG A 2 7.44 -5.96 -80.69
C ARG A 2 6.43 -7.06 -81.01
N THR A 3 5.55 -7.37 -80.04
CA THR A 3 4.10 -7.17 -80.21
C THR A 3 3.39 -7.20 -78.87
N ARG A 4 2.63 -6.13 -78.62
CA ARG A 4 1.62 -5.98 -77.57
C ARG A 4 0.34 -6.67 -78.08
N TYR A 5 -0.40 -7.34 -77.21
CA TYR A 5 -1.85 -7.46 -77.35
C TYR A 5 -2.50 -7.21 -76.00
N ALA A 6 -3.57 -6.43 -76.06
CA ALA A 6 -4.31 -5.87 -74.95
C ALA A 6 -5.67 -6.58 -74.79
N VAL A 7 -6.35 -6.20 -73.70
CA VAL A 7 -7.79 -6.29 -73.46
C VAL A 7 -8.29 -7.62 -72.88
N GLU A 8 -8.67 -7.61 -71.60
CA GLU A 8 -10.07 -7.84 -71.24
C GLU A 8 -10.43 -7.24 -69.86
N ARG A 9 -11.63 -6.63 -69.83
CA ARG A 9 -12.29 -5.98 -68.70
C ARG A 9 -13.03 -7.03 -67.87
N TRP A 10 -12.83 -7.03 -66.55
CA TRP A 10 -13.82 -7.56 -65.62
C TRP A 10 -13.97 -6.59 -64.44
N TYR A 11 -15.09 -5.87 -64.42
CA TYR A 11 -15.59 -5.15 -63.26
C TYR A 11 -16.34 -6.15 -62.37
N LEU A 12 -15.89 -6.36 -61.14
CA LEU A 12 -16.73 -6.86 -60.06
C LEU A 12 -16.50 -6.02 -58.80
N VAL A 13 -17.49 -5.17 -58.54
CA VAL A 13 -17.71 -4.51 -57.26
C VAL A 13 -18.40 -5.52 -56.36
N LEU A 14 -17.78 -5.89 -55.24
CA LEU A 14 -18.47 -6.48 -54.09
C LEU A 14 -17.99 -5.80 -52.81
N VAL A 15 -18.90 -4.98 -52.29
CA VAL A 15 -18.93 -4.42 -50.93
C VAL A 15 -19.23 -5.56 -49.97
N GLY A 16 -18.47 -5.70 -48.88
CA GLY A 16 -18.70 -6.76 -47.90
C GLY A 16 -17.87 -6.65 -46.63
N LEU A 17 -18.33 -5.80 -45.70
CA LEU A 17 -18.32 -5.95 -44.24
C LEU A 17 -17.00 -6.25 -43.50
N PHE A 18 -16.51 -5.20 -42.84
CA PHE A 18 -15.70 -5.24 -41.63
C PHE A 18 -16.34 -6.12 -40.55
N LEU A 19 -15.60 -7.13 -40.06
CA LEU A 19 -15.66 -7.56 -38.66
C LEU A 19 -14.24 -7.93 -38.20
N GLY A 20 -13.61 -7.02 -37.47
CA GLY A 20 -12.40 -7.28 -36.73
C GLY A 20 -12.71 -8.18 -35.53
N ALA A 21 -12.24 -9.42 -35.57
CA ALA A 21 -12.20 -10.27 -34.40
C ALA A 21 -10.89 -10.00 -33.64
N CYS A 22 -10.95 -9.08 -32.68
CA CYS A 22 -9.97 -9.05 -31.61
C CYS A 22 -10.20 -10.29 -30.75
N ALA A 23 -9.35 -11.31 -30.94
CA ALA A 23 -9.24 -12.41 -29.99
C ALA A 23 -8.69 -11.83 -28.69
N SER A 24 -9.59 -11.52 -27.75
CA SER A 24 -9.26 -11.20 -26.37
C SER A 24 -8.69 -12.45 -25.71
N GLY A 25 -7.38 -12.65 -25.88
CA GLY A 25 -6.61 -13.54 -25.02
C GLY A 25 -6.80 -13.06 -23.59
N SER A 26 -7.42 -13.88 -22.75
CA SER A 26 -7.48 -13.76 -21.30
C SER A 26 -6.08 -13.91 -20.72
N GLY A 27 -5.25 -12.89 -20.92
CA GLY A 27 -3.99 -12.70 -20.24
C GLY A 27 -4.28 -12.28 -18.82
N SER A 28 -3.97 -13.17 -17.87
CA SER A 28 -3.82 -12.85 -16.45
C SER A 28 -3.11 -11.49 -16.32
N ALA A 29 -3.86 -10.47 -15.92
CA ALA A 29 -3.32 -9.15 -15.67
C ALA A 29 -2.44 -9.23 -14.41
N ARG A 30 -1.19 -9.68 -14.58
CA ARG A 30 -0.08 -9.43 -13.66
C ARG A 30 0.23 -7.94 -13.72
N GLY A 31 -0.65 -7.14 -13.11
CA GLY A 31 -0.43 -5.72 -12.87
C GLY A 31 0.58 -5.57 -11.74
N GLY A 32 1.86 -5.71 -12.08
CA GLY A 32 2.94 -5.19 -11.24
C GLY A 32 2.81 -3.68 -11.21
N TYR A 33 2.17 -3.15 -10.17
CA TYR A 33 2.08 -1.70 -9.97
C TYR A 33 3.49 -1.19 -9.72
N ALA A 34 4.07 -0.59 -10.76
CA ALA A 34 5.33 0.10 -10.71
C ALA A 34 5.19 1.40 -9.91
N GLN A 35 5.11 1.28 -8.58
CA GLN A 35 5.68 2.13 -7.53
C GLN A 35 5.56 1.37 -6.19
N SER A 36 6.61 0.61 -5.91
CA SER A 36 6.84 -0.29 -4.77
C SER A 36 7.02 0.46 -3.45
N PHE A 37 5.93 0.96 -2.89
CA PHE A 37 5.92 1.45 -1.51
C PHE A 37 5.13 0.51 -0.62
N ASP A 38 5.62 0.34 0.60
CA ASP A 38 5.18 -0.81 1.38
C ASP A 38 3.85 -0.59 2.12
N SER A 39 3.44 0.66 2.29
CA SER A 39 2.14 1.05 2.83
C SER A 39 1.28 1.76 1.78
N ALA A 40 -0.04 1.55 1.82
CA ALA A 40 -0.99 2.15 0.89
C ALA A 40 -0.97 3.69 0.96
N THR A 41 -0.84 4.28 2.16
CA THR A 41 -0.75 5.74 2.28
C THR A 41 0.58 6.26 1.71
N SER A 42 1.65 5.47 1.80
CA SER A 42 2.95 5.82 1.20
C SER A 42 2.83 5.85 -0.32
N GLY A 43 2.09 4.92 -0.91
CA GLY A 43 1.77 4.93 -2.34
C GLY A 43 1.01 6.21 -2.73
N CYS A 44 -0.02 6.56 -1.98
CA CYS A 44 -0.80 7.79 -2.15
C CYS A 44 0.05 9.07 -2.03
N ARG A 45 0.90 9.19 -1.01
CA ARG A 45 1.77 10.37 -0.82
C ARG A 45 2.70 10.60 -2.00
N GLN A 46 3.17 9.52 -2.63
CA GLN A 46 4.11 9.57 -3.76
C GLN A 46 3.39 9.66 -5.11
N THR A 47 2.15 9.19 -5.17
CA THR A 47 1.30 9.22 -6.36
C THR A 47 -0.09 9.75 -5.97
N PRO A 48 -0.28 11.09 -5.90
CA PRO A 48 -1.51 11.70 -5.41
C PRO A 48 -2.78 11.26 -6.12
N ALA A 49 -2.68 10.77 -7.35
CA ALA A 49 -3.79 10.22 -8.13
C ALA A 49 -4.47 9.01 -7.44
N TYR A 50 -3.76 8.27 -6.58
CA TYR A 50 -4.35 7.19 -5.78
C TYR A 50 -5.22 7.68 -4.62
N CYS A 51 -5.15 8.97 -4.29
CA CYS A 51 -5.88 9.60 -3.21
C CYS A 51 -7.12 10.36 -3.68
N GLN A 52 -7.50 10.26 -4.96
CA GLN A 52 -8.69 10.96 -5.45
C GLN A 52 -9.95 10.39 -4.77
N ALA A 53 -10.48 11.15 -3.83
CA ALA A 53 -11.82 10.95 -3.29
C ALA A 53 -12.85 11.16 -4.40
N ALA A 54 -13.96 10.41 -4.37
CA ALA A 54 -15.06 10.74 -5.27
C ALA A 54 -15.57 12.14 -4.97
N VAL A 55 -15.91 12.83 -6.07
CA VAL A 55 -16.94 13.86 -6.23
C VAL A 55 -17.53 14.36 -4.90
N GLY A 56 -17.14 15.57 -4.50
CA GLY A 56 -18.00 16.42 -3.67
C GLY A 56 -17.43 16.97 -2.37
N GLU A 57 -16.18 16.73 -1.99
CA GLU A 57 -15.62 17.37 -0.79
C GLU A 57 -14.12 17.62 -0.92
N GLU A 58 -13.73 18.87 -1.21
CA GLU A 58 -12.39 19.38 -0.97
C GLU A 58 -12.16 19.44 0.54
N THR A 59 -11.87 18.31 1.16
CA THR A 59 -11.19 18.29 2.46
C THR A 59 -9.77 17.82 2.22
N VAL A 60 -8.89 18.79 1.96
CA VAL A 60 -7.47 18.63 2.26
C VAL A 60 -7.37 18.48 3.79
N VAL A 61 -7.59 17.26 4.28
CA VAL A 61 -7.40 16.96 5.70
C VAL A 61 -5.90 17.06 5.94
N PRO A 62 -5.44 17.93 6.85
CA PRO A 62 -4.03 18.05 7.13
C PRO A 62 -3.53 16.70 7.64
N VAL A 63 -2.45 16.21 7.04
CA VAL A 63 -1.66 15.15 7.66
C VAL A 63 -1.24 15.71 9.01
N VAL A 64 -1.75 15.14 10.10
CA VAL A 64 -1.29 15.49 11.44
C VAL A 64 0.12 14.93 11.59
N THR A 65 1.12 15.68 11.12
CA THR A 65 2.50 15.49 11.51
C THR A 65 2.62 16.04 12.92
N ARG A 66 2.47 15.20 13.94
CA ARG A 66 3.10 15.54 15.22
C ARG A 66 4.60 15.48 14.96
N ALA A 67 5.24 16.65 14.93
CA ALA A 67 6.69 16.75 15.01
C ALA A 67 7.12 15.95 16.23
N HIS A 68 7.87 14.86 16.02
CA HIS A 68 8.60 14.24 17.11
C HIS A 68 9.64 15.26 17.55
N ALA A 69 9.38 15.94 18.67
CA ALA A 69 10.44 16.65 19.36
C ALA A 69 11.52 15.61 19.68
N ALA A 70 12.68 15.73 19.03
CA ALA A 70 13.85 14.98 19.41
C ALA A 70 14.18 15.38 20.86
N SER A 71 13.78 14.54 21.82
CA SER A 71 14.19 14.70 23.21
C SER A 71 15.66 14.31 23.32
N VAL A 72 16.53 15.27 23.03
CA VAL A 72 17.91 15.21 23.50
C VAL A 72 17.87 15.43 25.01
N GLY A 73 18.02 14.33 25.77
CA GLY A 73 18.37 14.38 27.19
C GLY A 73 17.23 14.11 28.17
N ALA A 74 17.02 12.82 28.48
CA ALA A 74 16.92 12.31 29.85
C ALA A 74 16.96 10.78 29.77
N SER A 75 18.09 10.17 30.14
CA SER A 75 18.20 8.74 30.37
C SER A 75 17.39 8.38 31.61
N LEU A 76 16.09 8.19 31.43
CA LEU A 76 15.32 7.33 32.33
C LEU A 76 15.60 5.90 31.87
N ALA A 77 16.23 5.11 32.73
CA ALA A 77 16.20 3.66 32.62
C ALA A 77 14.73 3.22 32.83
N GLY A 78 13.91 3.45 31.80
CA GLY A 78 12.52 3.02 31.75
C GLY A 78 12.51 1.52 31.55
N ALA A 79 11.78 0.81 32.42
CA ALA A 79 11.49 -0.60 32.21
C ALA A 79 10.97 -0.77 30.76
N VAL A 80 11.66 -1.58 29.97
CA VAL A 80 11.24 -1.92 28.61
C VAL A 80 9.81 -2.46 28.74
N LYS A 81 8.82 -1.75 28.19
CA LYS A 81 7.45 -2.26 28.14
C LYS A 81 7.49 -3.53 27.28
N LEU A 82 7.43 -4.70 27.91
CA LEU A 82 7.36 -5.96 27.18
C LEU A 82 6.03 -6.03 26.43
N PHE A 83 6.02 -6.73 25.30
CA PHE A 83 4.84 -6.91 24.47
C PHE A 83 4.51 -8.39 24.42
N GLU A 84 3.83 -8.86 25.46
CA GLU A 84 3.55 -10.27 25.70
C GLU A 84 2.19 -10.43 26.39
N GLY A 85 1.65 -11.64 26.35
CA GLY A 85 0.45 -12.02 27.11
C GLY A 85 -0.77 -11.15 26.77
N ASP A 86 -1.42 -10.63 27.80
CA ASP A 86 -2.68 -9.89 27.64
C ASP A 86 -2.48 -8.51 26.99
N HIS A 87 -1.32 -7.86 27.18
CA HIS A 87 -1.00 -6.62 26.46
C HIS A 87 -0.94 -6.82 24.95
N GLN A 88 -0.42 -7.95 24.48
CA GLN A 88 -0.42 -8.27 23.06
C GLN A 88 -1.85 -8.47 22.55
N LYS A 89 -2.68 -9.24 23.27
CA LYS A 89 -4.07 -9.49 22.89
C LYS A 89 -4.90 -8.21 22.82
N ASP A 90 -4.70 -7.28 23.75
CA ASP A 90 -5.42 -6.00 23.77
C ASP A 90 -5.06 -5.14 22.56
N VAL A 91 -3.77 -5.07 22.21
CA VAL A 91 -3.32 -4.39 20.99
C VAL A 91 -3.91 -5.06 19.77
N GLU A 92 -3.74 -6.37 19.62
CA GLU A 92 -4.27 -7.11 18.47
C GLU A 92 -5.80 -6.99 18.33
N LYS A 93 -6.54 -6.98 19.44
CA LYS A 93 -7.97 -6.73 19.44
C LYS A 93 -8.28 -5.31 18.93
N LEU A 94 -7.58 -4.31 19.44
CA LEU A 94 -7.70 -2.92 18.99
C LEU A 94 -7.43 -2.79 17.49
N LEU A 95 -6.37 -3.43 16.98
CA LEU A 95 -6.03 -3.40 15.55
C LEU A 95 -7.16 -4.00 14.70
N LYS A 96 -7.69 -5.18 15.09
CA LYS A 96 -8.82 -5.82 14.41
C LYS A 96 -10.05 -4.92 14.40
N ASP A 97 -10.41 -4.35 15.55
CA ASP A 97 -11.56 -3.46 15.68
C ASP A 97 -11.43 -2.24 14.74
N CYS A 98 -10.26 -1.59 14.70
CA CYS A 98 -10.02 -0.42 13.83
C CYS A 98 -10.04 -0.77 12.34
N VAL A 99 -9.49 -1.92 11.95
CA VAL A 99 -9.49 -2.40 10.56
C VAL A 99 -10.91 -2.78 10.11
N GLU A 100 -11.67 -3.47 10.95
CA GLU A 100 -13.05 -3.85 10.64
C GLU A 100 -13.95 -2.60 10.51
N GLN A 101 -13.84 -1.67 11.46
CA GLN A 101 -14.58 -0.40 11.44
C GLN A 101 -14.26 0.41 10.18
N ALA A 102 -12.99 0.59 9.83
CA ALA A 102 -12.60 1.33 8.64
C ALA A 102 -13.12 0.68 7.36
N SER A 103 -13.09 -0.65 7.28
CA SER A 103 -13.64 -1.40 6.15
C SER A 103 -15.15 -1.19 6.03
N ALA A 104 -15.89 -1.36 7.12
CA ALA A 104 -17.33 -1.19 7.17
C ALA A 104 -17.76 0.25 6.83
N GLU A 105 -17.11 1.25 7.40
CA GLU A 105 -17.42 2.67 7.18
C GLU A 105 -17.28 3.04 5.70
N VAL A 106 -16.14 2.71 5.09
CA VAL A 106 -15.89 3.03 3.68
C VAL A 106 -16.82 2.24 2.76
N ASN A 107 -17.03 0.95 3.02
CA ASN A 107 -17.93 0.13 2.21
C ASN A 107 -19.37 0.66 2.25
N LEU A 108 -19.87 1.04 3.43
CA LEU A 108 -21.19 1.61 3.61
C LEU A 108 -21.34 2.93 2.86
N ARG A 109 -20.36 3.84 3.00
CA ARG A 109 -20.38 5.16 2.36
C ARG A 109 -20.47 5.07 0.83
N TRP A 110 -19.75 4.14 0.23
CA TRP A 110 -19.62 4.07 -1.23
C TRP A 110 -20.62 3.14 -1.92
N PHE A 111 -21.05 2.07 -1.25
CA PHE A 111 -21.85 1.01 -1.88
C PHE A 111 -23.04 0.53 -1.03
N GLY A 112 -23.25 1.09 0.16
CA GLY A 112 -24.25 0.60 1.10
C GLY A 112 -23.91 -0.75 1.73
N GLY A 113 -22.69 -1.27 1.53
CA GLY A 113 -22.27 -2.60 1.95
C GLY A 113 -20.96 -3.06 1.28
N PRO A 114 -20.52 -4.31 1.49
CA PRO A 114 -19.29 -4.83 0.90
C PRO A 114 -19.29 -4.74 -0.64
N PRO A 115 -18.22 -4.22 -1.27
CA PRO A 115 -18.15 -4.10 -2.73
C PRO A 115 -18.03 -5.45 -3.42
N THR A 116 -18.60 -5.53 -4.62
CA THR A 116 -18.45 -6.67 -5.54
C THR A 116 -17.10 -6.64 -6.26
N ALA A 117 -16.72 -7.77 -6.87
CA ALA A 117 -15.52 -7.85 -7.69
C ALA A 117 -15.52 -6.84 -8.87
N ALA A 118 -16.68 -6.62 -9.50
CA ALA A 118 -16.82 -5.65 -10.58
C ALA A 118 -16.58 -4.22 -10.10
N GLN A 119 -17.19 -3.83 -8.96
CA GLN A 119 -16.97 -2.51 -8.35
C GLN A 119 -15.51 -2.31 -7.96
N CYS A 120 -14.84 -3.32 -7.39
CA CYS A 120 -13.42 -3.24 -7.05
C CYS A 120 -12.51 -3.08 -8.28
N ALA A 121 -12.86 -3.73 -9.41
CA ALA A 121 -12.07 -3.73 -10.64
C ALA A 121 -12.28 -2.50 -11.52
N GLU A 122 -13.32 -1.71 -11.26
CA GLU A 122 -13.64 -0.48 -11.97
C GLU A 122 -12.40 0.43 -12.10
N GLN A 123 -12.09 0.86 -13.33
CA GLN A 123 -11.05 1.85 -13.55
C GLN A 123 -11.62 3.24 -13.26
N VAL A 124 -10.99 3.95 -12.33
CA VAL A 124 -11.43 5.25 -11.83
C VAL A 124 -10.52 6.39 -12.26
N GLY A 125 -9.43 6.07 -12.97
CA GLY A 125 -8.49 7.04 -13.50
C GLY A 125 -7.23 6.39 -14.07
N VAL A 126 -6.21 7.22 -14.26
CA VAL A 126 -4.86 6.81 -14.64
C VAL A 126 -3.84 7.58 -13.79
N ASP A 127 -2.71 6.95 -13.47
CA ASP A 127 -1.61 7.60 -12.75
C ASP A 127 -0.75 8.47 -13.70
N ALA A 128 0.26 9.16 -13.15
CA ALA A 128 1.17 10.02 -13.92
C ALA A 128 2.01 9.26 -14.97
N ARG A 129 2.05 7.93 -14.91
CA ARG A 129 2.75 7.04 -15.85
C ARG A 129 1.78 6.39 -16.83
N GLY A 130 0.49 6.74 -16.78
CA GLY A 130 -0.57 6.18 -17.62
C GLY A 130 -1.09 4.81 -17.17
N ASN A 131 -0.71 4.32 -15.99
CA ASN A 131 -1.24 3.04 -15.48
C ASN A 131 -2.67 3.22 -14.98
N PRO A 132 -3.56 2.23 -15.20
CA PRO A 132 -4.94 2.31 -14.74
C PRO A 132 -5.02 2.32 -13.21
N ILE A 133 -5.77 3.27 -12.66
CA ILE A 133 -6.13 3.30 -11.24
C ILE A 133 -7.43 2.54 -11.07
N ARG A 134 -7.42 1.48 -10.26
CA ARG A 134 -8.63 0.72 -9.93
C ARG A 134 -9.30 1.26 -8.67
N ARG A 135 -10.62 1.16 -8.58
CA ARG A 135 -11.42 1.49 -7.38
C ARG A 135 -10.89 0.79 -6.12
N ALA A 136 -10.43 -0.46 -6.23
CA ALA A 136 -9.80 -1.18 -5.12
C ALA A 136 -8.61 -0.41 -4.50
N MET A 137 -7.82 0.30 -5.31
CA MET A 137 -6.65 1.06 -4.84
C MET A 137 -7.08 2.29 -4.04
N THR A 138 -8.10 3.00 -4.50
CA THR A 138 -8.61 4.21 -3.82
C THR A 138 -9.32 3.83 -2.52
N LEU A 139 -10.17 2.79 -2.55
CA LEU A 139 -10.83 2.26 -1.35
C LEU A 139 -9.81 1.73 -0.33
N GLY A 140 -8.79 1.00 -0.79
CA GLY A 140 -7.72 0.51 0.06
C GLY A 140 -6.99 1.65 0.76
N THR A 141 -6.65 2.72 0.03
CA THR A 141 -6.00 3.92 0.57
C THR A 141 -6.86 4.61 1.63
N GLU A 142 -8.16 4.78 1.35
CA GLU A 142 -9.08 5.43 2.28
C GLU A 142 -9.26 4.64 3.58
N LYS A 143 -9.51 3.32 3.47
CA LYS A 143 -9.66 2.43 4.62
C LYS A 143 -8.40 2.41 5.48
N HIS A 144 -7.25 2.37 4.84
CA HIS A 144 -5.97 2.37 5.51
C HIS A 144 -5.75 3.67 6.31
N ARG A 145 -6.05 4.83 5.72
CA ARG A 145 -5.99 6.12 6.42
C ARG A 145 -6.91 6.18 7.64
N ILE A 146 -8.15 5.69 7.50
CA ILE A 146 -9.14 5.68 8.59
C ILE A 146 -8.70 4.73 9.71
N ALA A 147 -8.23 3.53 9.36
CA ALA A 147 -7.76 2.55 10.33
C ALA A 147 -6.54 3.04 11.10
N LEU A 148 -5.55 3.62 10.42
CA LEU A 148 -4.35 4.16 11.08
C LEU A 148 -4.67 5.29 12.06
N ARG A 149 -5.65 6.15 11.74
CA ARG A 149 -6.12 7.18 12.67
C ARG A 149 -6.72 6.56 13.94
N CYS A 150 -7.63 5.59 13.78
CA CYS A 150 -8.22 4.86 14.90
C CYS A 150 -7.14 4.17 15.77
N ILE A 151 -6.14 3.55 15.12
CA ILE A 151 -5.02 2.89 15.80
C ILE A 151 -4.19 3.92 16.56
N GLN A 152 -3.78 5.02 15.93
CA GLN A 152 -2.99 6.06 16.57
C GLN A 152 -3.68 6.60 17.81
N GLU A 153 -4.97 6.93 17.72
CA GLU A 153 -5.76 7.49 18.84
C GLU A 153 -5.80 6.50 20.01
N ARG A 154 -6.29 5.28 19.78
CA ARG A 154 -6.51 4.29 20.85
C ARG A 154 -5.20 3.73 21.41
N LEU A 155 -4.19 3.54 20.56
CA LEU A 155 -2.91 2.97 20.98
C LEU A 155 -2.07 4.01 21.74
N SER A 156 -2.28 5.31 21.51
CA SER A 156 -1.66 6.37 22.33
C SER A 156 -2.10 6.30 23.79
N GLU A 157 -3.33 5.87 24.05
CA GLU A 157 -3.85 5.66 25.42
C GLU A 157 -3.36 4.35 26.01
N LEU A 158 -3.45 3.25 25.24
CA LEU A 158 -3.09 1.91 25.71
C LEU A 158 -1.57 1.74 25.90
N ARG A 159 -0.76 2.35 25.03
CA ARG A 159 0.70 2.17 25.02
C ARG A 159 1.42 3.47 24.62
N PRO A 160 1.42 4.50 25.48
CA PRO A 160 2.13 5.75 25.22
C PRO A 160 3.60 5.49 24.86
N ASP A 161 4.05 6.08 23.76
CA ASP A 161 5.41 6.03 23.19
C ASP A 161 5.96 4.63 22.89
N GLY A 162 5.12 3.59 22.95
CA GLY A 162 5.53 2.20 22.73
C GLY A 162 5.20 1.67 21.33
N PHE A 163 4.96 2.55 20.37
CA PHE A 163 4.69 2.20 18.99
C PHE A 163 5.06 3.33 18.04
N SER A 164 5.24 2.97 16.77
CA SER A 164 5.40 3.91 15.67
C SER A 164 4.44 3.55 14.54
N VAL A 165 3.66 4.54 14.08
CA VAL A 165 2.79 4.41 12.91
C VAL A 165 3.56 4.82 11.67
N GLU A 166 3.60 3.93 10.69
CA GLU A 166 4.24 4.14 9.40
C GLU A 166 5.70 4.65 9.47
N GLN A 167 6.47 4.16 10.45
CA GLN A 167 7.90 4.46 10.55
C GLN A 167 8.63 3.91 9.32
N ARG A 168 9.43 4.79 8.70
CA ARG A 168 10.26 4.42 7.55
C ARG A 168 11.65 4.00 8.01
N TYR A 169 12.17 2.94 7.39
CA TYR A 169 13.49 2.42 7.64
C TYR A 169 14.28 2.31 6.34
N ARG A 170 15.58 2.59 6.41
CA ARG A 170 16.53 2.12 5.40
C ARG A 170 16.94 0.72 5.78
N PHE A 171 16.90 -0.20 4.82
CA PHE A 171 17.34 -1.56 5.03
C PHE A 171 18.42 -1.91 3.99
N ASP A 172 19.64 -2.13 4.46
CA ASP A 172 20.72 -2.64 3.64
C ASP A 172 20.73 -4.17 3.70
N ARG A 173 20.32 -4.80 2.59
CA ARG A 173 20.28 -6.26 2.46
C ARG A 173 21.65 -6.91 2.55
N LYS A 174 22.74 -6.22 2.18
CA LYS A 174 24.09 -6.80 2.17
C LYS A 174 24.64 -6.94 3.58
N SER A 175 24.50 -5.87 4.37
CA SER A 175 24.96 -5.84 5.77
C SER A 175 23.89 -6.31 6.77
N ASN A 176 22.65 -6.48 6.32
CA ASN A 176 21.48 -6.77 7.16
C ASN A 176 21.30 -5.74 8.30
N GLN A 177 21.65 -4.49 7.99
CA GLN A 177 21.52 -3.34 8.88
C GLN A 177 20.29 -2.52 8.53
N THR A 178 19.65 -2.02 9.59
CA THR A 178 18.45 -1.19 9.51
C THR A 178 18.70 0.11 10.23
N SER A 179 18.38 1.23 9.61
CA SER A 179 18.43 2.56 10.22
C SER A 179 17.13 3.30 10.02
N LEU A 180 16.83 4.24 10.92
CA LEU A 180 15.65 5.09 10.79
C LEU A 180 15.83 6.06 9.64
N LEU A 181 14.72 6.35 8.96
CA LEU A 181 14.60 7.45 8.03
C LEU A 181 13.42 8.29 8.50
N SER A 182 13.70 9.51 8.96
CA SER A 182 12.67 10.39 9.48
C SER A 182 11.76 10.89 8.35
N GLU A 183 10.57 11.36 8.69
CA GLU A 183 9.67 11.96 7.71
C GLU A 183 10.27 13.22 7.10
N GLU A 184 10.96 14.05 7.90
CA GLU A 184 11.61 15.28 7.45
C GLU A 184 12.70 14.98 6.41
N GLU A 185 13.50 13.94 6.66
CA GLU A 185 14.52 13.50 5.73
C GLU A 185 13.90 12.90 4.46
N ALA A 186 12.83 12.12 4.57
CA ALA A 186 12.11 11.60 3.41
C ALA A 186 11.51 12.73 2.55
N GLN A 187 10.92 13.74 3.19
CA GLN A 187 10.39 14.91 2.51
C GLN A 187 11.49 15.77 1.88
N ALA A 188 12.65 15.89 2.54
CA ALA A 188 13.80 16.58 1.97
C ALA A 188 14.29 15.89 0.68
N LEU A 189 14.36 14.56 0.66
CA LEU A 189 14.70 13.79 -0.55
C LEU A 189 13.72 14.08 -1.69
N LEU A 190 12.42 14.12 -1.42
CA LEU A 190 11.41 14.45 -2.43
C LEU A 190 11.56 15.87 -2.96
N ARG A 191 11.69 16.87 -2.09
CA ARG A 191 11.87 18.27 -2.50
C ARG A 191 13.15 18.49 -3.33
N GLN A 192 14.18 17.68 -3.10
CA GLN A 192 15.44 17.72 -3.84
C GLN A 192 15.40 16.93 -5.16
N GLY A 193 14.27 16.33 -5.55
CA GLY A 193 14.18 15.48 -6.73
C GLY A 193 14.89 14.13 -6.58
N ARG A 194 15.22 13.73 -5.35
CA ARG A 194 15.98 12.54 -4.96
C ARG A 194 15.08 11.42 -4.42
N GLY A 195 13.85 11.34 -4.95
CA GLY A 195 12.85 10.35 -4.50
C GLY A 195 13.26 8.90 -4.79
N ASP A 196 14.18 8.68 -5.73
CA ASP A 196 14.81 7.39 -6.02
C ASP A 196 15.51 6.79 -4.80
N GLN A 197 16.03 7.61 -3.87
CA GLN A 197 16.64 7.12 -2.62
C GLN A 197 15.63 6.60 -1.60
N LEU A 198 14.34 6.89 -1.78
CA LEU A 198 13.28 6.26 -0.98
C LEU A 198 12.95 4.86 -1.49
N ARG A 199 13.39 4.51 -2.70
CA ARG A 199 13.19 3.18 -3.28
C ARG A 199 13.97 2.15 -2.47
N GLY A 200 13.30 1.07 -2.07
CA GLY A 200 13.88 0.04 -1.21
C GLY A 200 13.93 0.41 0.28
N THR A 201 13.46 1.60 0.68
CA THR A 201 13.11 1.83 2.09
C THR A 201 11.86 1.03 2.44
N VAL A 202 11.75 0.63 3.70
CA VAL A 202 10.62 -0.17 4.18
C VAL A 202 9.77 0.64 5.13
N ARG A 203 8.45 0.45 5.08
CA ARG A 203 7.50 1.24 5.88
C ARG A 203 6.29 0.37 6.28
N PRO A 204 6.42 -0.46 7.32
CA PRO A 204 5.29 -1.15 7.91
C PRO A 204 4.27 -0.16 8.48
N ASP A 205 3.01 -0.57 8.54
CA ASP A 205 1.95 0.31 9.02
C ASP A 205 2.05 0.58 10.52
N LEU A 206 2.48 -0.43 11.28
CA LEU A 206 2.67 -0.31 12.72
C LEU A 206 3.86 -1.14 13.19
N VAL A 207 4.70 -0.53 14.03
CA VAL A 207 5.76 -1.21 14.76
C VAL A 207 5.54 -1.01 16.25
N ILE A 208 5.47 -2.09 17.02
CA ILE A 208 5.44 -2.06 18.48
C ILE A 208 6.88 -2.15 19.00
N HIS A 209 7.23 -1.29 19.96
CA HIS A 209 8.56 -1.27 20.57
C HIS A 209 8.48 -0.80 22.04
N GLY A 210 9.61 -0.87 22.74
CA GLY A 210 9.77 -0.41 24.13
C GLY A 210 10.32 1.01 24.27
N GLY A 211 10.19 1.86 23.24
CA GLY A 211 10.76 3.21 23.18
C GLY A 211 11.83 3.42 22.09
N ASP A 212 12.36 2.34 21.50
CA ASP A 212 13.30 2.41 20.37
C ASP A 212 12.70 1.71 19.13
N PRO A 213 12.31 2.43 18.06
CA PRO A 213 11.70 1.83 16.87
C PRO A 213 12.60 0.87 16.09
N LEU A 214 13.92 0.81 16.35
CA LEU A 214 14.82 -0.20 15.80
C LEU A 214 14.78 -1.53 16.57
N LYS A 215 14.20 -1.52 17.77
CA LYS A 215 13.99 -2.71 18.63
C LYS A 215 12.52 -3.12 18.58
N ALA A 216 12.09 -3.52 17.38
CA ALA A 216 10.74 -4.00 17.15
C ALA A 216 10.45 -5.23 18.02
N GLN A 217 9.28 -5.25 18.65
CA GLN A 217 8.71 -6.38 19.37
C GLN A 217 7.60 -7.05 18.54
N ALA A 218 6.87 -6.27 17.74
CA ALA A 218 5.91 -6.77 16.76
C ALA A 218 5.78 -5.79 15.59
N VAL A 219 5.40 -6.32 14.42
CA VAL A 219 5.18 -5.54 13.20
C VAL A 219 3.84 -5.94 12.62
N TYR A 220 2.98 -4.96 12.36
CA TYR A 220 1.68 -5.18 11.76
C TYR A 220 1.53 -4.43 10.44
N ASP A 221 0.83 -5.05 9.51
CA ASP A 221 0.63 -4.57 8.15
C ASP A 221 -0.84 -4.73 7.77
N LEU A 222 -1.54 -3.62 7.57
CA LEU A 222 -2.97 -3.57 7.33
C LEU A 222 -3.27 -3.92 5.87
N LYS A 223 -4.16 -4.89 5.65
CA LYS A 223 -4.59 -5.33 4.32
C LYS A 223 -6.10 -5.17 4.18
N PHE A 224 -6.49 -4.50 3.09
CA PHE A 224 -7.90 -4.28 2.74
C PHE A 224 -8.22 -4.91 1.37
N PRO A 225 -8.37 -6.25 1.31
CA PRO A 225 -8.75 -6.92 0.07
C PRO A 225 -10.08 -6.37 -0.48
N CYS A 226 -10.18 -6.29 -1.81
CA CYS A 226 -11.39 -5.86 -2.52
C CYS A 226 -11.66 -6.83 -3.69
N PRO A 227 -12.74 -7.62 -3.66
CA PRO A 227 -13.73 -7.72 -2.58
C PRO A 227 -13.14 -8.39 -1.33
N GLY A 228 -13.85 -8.34 -0.20
CA GLY A 228 -13.38 -8.89 1.08
C GLY A 228 -13.10 -10.41 1.07
N SER A 229 -13.64 -11.14 0.10
CA SER A 229 -13.37 -12.57 -0.11
C SER A 229 -11.99 -12.85 -0.71
N ASN A 230 -11.28 -11.84 -1.21
CA ASN A 230 -9.92 -12.01 -1.68
C ASN A 230 -8.98 -12.24 -0.49
N GLU A 231 -7.96 -13.08 -0.72
CA GLU A 231 -6.90 -13.30 0.27
C GLU A 231 -6.14 -12.01 0.54
N ALA A 232 -5.98 -11.69 1.83
CA ALA A 232 -5.22 -10.55 2.29
C ALA A 232 -3.72 -10.83 2.21
N LYS A 233 -3.08 -10.76 1.03
CA LYS A 233 -1.67 -11.13 0.81
C LYS A 233 -0.66 -9.97 0.85
N TRP A 234 0.60 -10.30 1.15
CA TRP A 234 1.74 -9.42 0.82
C TRP A 234 1.98 -9.42 -0.68
N ASN A 235 2.46 -8.30 -1.20
CA ASN A 235 2.84 -8.18 -2.61
C ASN A 235 4.28 -8.65 -2.81
N ASP A 236 4.52 -9.33 -3.92
CA ASP A 236 5.86 -9.62 -4.41
C ASP A 236 6.47 -8.35 -4.98
N TYR A 237 7.76 -8.12 -4.72
CA TYR A 237 8.47 -7.03 -5.38
C TYR A 237 8.77 -7.38 -6.83
N PRO A 238 8.59 -6.46 -7.80
CA PRO A 238 8.88 -6.73 -9.20
C PRO A 238 10.39 -6.82 -9.46
N GLN A 239 10.80 -7.42 -10.58
CA GLN A 239 12.19 -7.78 -10.88
C GLN A 239 13.17 -6.60 -10.80
N GLU A 240 12.73 -5.41 -11.16
CA GLU A 240 13.52 -4.19 -11.12
C GLU A 240 13.72 -3.64 -9.70
N HIS A 241 12.97 -4.10 -8.70
CA HIS A 241 12.97 -3.58 -7.33
C HIS A 241 14.17 -4.05 -6.50
N PRO A 242 14.76 -3.21 -5.61
CA PRO A 242 15.94 -3.60 -4.83
C PRO A 242 15.71 -4.79 -3.90
N HIS A 243 14.45 -5.10 -3.59
CA HIS A 243 14.09 -6.23 -2.72
C HIS A 243 13.70 -7.51 -3.46
N PHE A 244 13.64 -7.51 -4.79
CA PHE A 244 13.45 -8.74 -5.55
C PHE A 244 14.51 -9.81 -5.15
N PRO A 245 14.15 -11.10 -5.05
CA PRO A 245 12.85 -11.73 -5.35
C PRO A 245 11.91 -11.85 -4.14
N LEU A 246 12.13 -11.07 -3.09
CA LEU A 246 11.34 -11.19 -1.85
C LEU A 246 9.94 -10.60 -2.03
N ASN A 247 9.03 -10.99 -1.16
CA ASN A 247 7.80 -10.24 -0.91
C ASN A 247 7.97 -9.25 0.25
N GLN A 248 6.97 -8.40 0.43
CA GLN A 248 6.96 -7.37 1.48
C GLN A 248 7.14 -7.93 2.90
N GLY A 249 6.44 -9.00 3.27
CA GLY A 249 6.53 -9.62 4.59
C GLY A 249 7.93 -10.18 4.86
N GLU A 250 8.56 -10.81 3.86
CA GLU A 250 9.93 -11.30 3.98
C GLU A 250 10.95 -10.17 4.22
N VAL A 251 10.74 -9.03 3.59
CA VAL A 251 11.59 -7.86 3.81
C VAL A 251 11.40 -7.27 5.21
N TYR A 252 10.16 -7.11 5.67
CA TYR A 252 9.89 -6.66 7.04
C TYR A 252 10.52 -7.60 8.06
N LYS A 253 10.38 -8.92 7.86
CA LYS A 253 11.00 -9.94 8.72
C LYS A 253 12.52 -9.78 8.80
N ARG A 254 13.19 -9.56 7.67
CA ARG A 254 14.64 -9.38 7.64
C ARG A 254 15.07 -8.06 8.26
N ALA A 255 14.38 -6.96 7.92
CA ALA A 255 14.71 -5.63 8.38
C ALA A 255 14.49 -5.43 9.89
N LEU A 256 13.41 -5.98 10.43
CA LEU A 256 12.97 -5.74 11.82
C LEU A 256 13.14 -6.96 12.72
N ARG A 257 13.59 -8.09 12.17
CA ARG A 257 13.95 -9.32 12.90
C ARG A 257 12.81 -9.92 13.74
N VAL A 258 11.58 -9.58 13.39
CA VAL A 258 10.34 -10.13 13.98
C VAL A 258 9.44 -10.62 12.86
N MET A 259 8.58 -11.61 13.14
CA MET A 259 7.58 -12.05 12.17
C MET A 259 6.52 -10.96 12.01
N PRO A 260 6.34 -10.37 10.81
CA PRO A 260 5.26 -9.43 10.58
C PRO A 260 3.92 -10.16 10.52
N VAL A 261 2.84 -9.48 10.90
CA VAL A 261 1.48 -10.02 10.88
C VAL A 261 0.60 -9.10 10.05
N ARG A 262 -0.17 -9.67 9.12
CA ARG A 262 -1.19 -8.90 8.39
C ARG A 262 -2.44 -8.78 9.25
N VAL A 263 -3.07 -7.62 9.23
CA VAL A 263 -4.39 -7.40 9.86
C VAL A 263 -5.39 -7.05 8.78
N ALA A 264 -6.45 -7.85 8.64
CA ALA A 264 -7.42 -7.69 7.56
C ALA A 264 -8.87 -7.88 8.05
N PRO A 265 -9.82 -7.12 7.48
CA PRO A 265 -11.23 -7.23 7.86
C PRO A 265 -11.77 -8.60 7.47
N GLY A 266 -12.58 -9.21 8.33
CA GLY A 266 -13.09 -10.58 8.19
C GLY A 266 -12.06 -11.71 8.37
N TRP A 267 -10.75 -11.45 8.21
CA TRP A 267 -9.68 -12.43 8.41
C TRP A 267 -9.00 -12.33 9.78
N GLY A 268 -9.03 -11.15 10.40
CA GLY A 268 -8.35 -10.90 11.67
C GLY A 268 -6.83 -10.80 11.49
N LEU A 269 -6.09 -11.58 12.27
CA LEU A 269 -4.62 -11.66 12.20
C LEU A 269 -4.20 -12.78 11.25
N VAL A 270 -3.34 -12.46 10.29
CA VAL A 270 -2.82 -13.42 9.29
C VAL A 270 -1.28 -13.39 9.29
N PRO A 271 -0.62 -14.42 9.83
CA PRO A 271 0.85 -14.51 9.86
C PRO A 271 1.53 -14.61 8.49
#